data_AF-A0A7W1M9T5-F1
#
_entry.id   AF-A0A7W1M9T5-F1
#
_cell.length_a   1.000
_cell.length_b   1.000
_cell.length_c   1.000
_cell.angle_alpha   90.00
_cell.angle_beta   90.00
_cell.angle_gamma   90.00
#
_symmetry.space_group_name_H-M   'P 1'
#
loop_
_entity.id
_entity.type
_entity.pdbx_description
1 polymer ?
#
loop_
_entity_poly.entity_id
_entity_poly.type
_entity_poly.pdbx_seq_one_letter_code
_entity_poly.pdbx_strand_id
1 'polypeptide(L)'
;MNHLKNYLLWLCIVTLAYSSSCLAMQEFTEEAFTTFTKKIGYQFKDRTLLSNALTHSSVPRKETEIDGFQRLEWLGDSTLNQVITDYLFDLYPEGNEGLLTQKRKELIRNSYVLKVSEKLNLIKDVMYQIDQPASQKGLNKISYTACEALIGAINRDGGSDCAKDFILTHFISNAPKQSNNIKTKKNIQITSDQQPTIHTTANTDLPFKTLKEFRKLCEYKIITPAPSYTSMVRVGEKTYTGKAPSIQRAKRVAAKTAYEDLKKTTVGKKNAILTLEKAFPKKVSYSPITCSQSKEAEIEASYNGITMTEKGASSKQAKTEVSKKLFECVKSLSEKGSVRSNET
;
A
#
# COMPACT_ATOMS: atom_id res chain seq x y z
N MET A 1 45.13 -22.43 -19.10
CA MET A 1 44.86 -23.38 -20.21
C MET A 1 43.37 -23.69 -20.45
N ASN A 2 42.46 -23.57 -19.46
CA ASN A 2 41.02 -23.82 -19.67
C ASN A 2 40.25 -22.66 -20.34
N HIS A 3 40.70 -21.40 -20.20
CA HIS A 3 40.04 -20.26 -20.84
C HIS A 3 40.24 -20.19 -22.36
N LEU A 4 41.38 -20.66 -22.88
CA LEU A 4 41.61 -20.73 -24.35
C LEU A 4 40.79 -21.83 -25.01
N LYS A 5 40.55 -22.96 -24.32
CA LYS A 5 39.74 -24.06 -24.85
C LYS A 5 38.28 -23.64 -25.04
N ASN A 6 37.71 -22.86 -24.12
CA ASN A 6 36.35 -22.35 -24.26
C ASN A 6 36.22 -21.26 -25.34
N TYR A 7 37.27 -20.45 -25.54
CA TYR A 7 37.27 -19.42 -26.60
C TYR A 7 37.39 -20.04 -28.01
N LEU A 8 38.20 -21.10 -28.15
CA LEU A 8 38.32 -21.86 -29.40
C LEU A 8 37.08 -22.70 -29.70
N LEU A 9 36.41 -23.27 -28.69
CA LEU A 9 35.13 -23.96 -28.89
C LEU A 9 34.03 -22.98 -29.31
N TRP A 10 34.04 -21.76 -28.75
CA TRP A 10 33.14 -20.68 -29.15
C TRP A 10 33.41 -20.21 -30.59
N LEU A 11 34.68 -20.04 -30.98
CA LEU A 11 35.06 -19.69 -32.36
C LEU A 11 34.74 -20.79 -33.38
N CYS A 12 34.82 -22.07 -33.02
CA CYS A 12 34.42 -23.18 -33.90
C CYS A 12 32.89 -23.28 -34.07
N ILE A 13 32.11 -23.01 -33.02
CA ILE A 13 30.64 -22.95 -33.10
C ILE A 13 30.21 -21.73 -33.93
N VAL A 14 30.89 -20.60 -33.76
CA VAL A 14 30.61 -19.38 -34.52
C VAL A 14 31.01 -19.53 -35.99
N THR A 15 32.11 -20.20 -36.34
CA THR A 15 32.54 -20.36 -37.74
C THR A 15 31.76 -21.43 -38.51
N LEU A 16 31.28 -22.50 -37.87
CA LEU A 16 30.40 -23.50 -38.51
C LEU A 16 28.95 -23.00 -38.72
N ALA A 17 28.55 -21.90 -38.07
CA ALA A 17 27.24 -21.27 -38.25
C ALA A 17 27.18 -20.28 -39.43
N TYR A 18 28.27 -20.05 -40.16
CA TYR A 18 28.31 -19.09 -41.28
C TYR A 18 27.91 -19.66 -42.65
N SER A 19 27.57 -20.94 -42.74
CA SER A 19 27.00 -21.52 -43.96
C SER A 19 25.56 -21.95 -43.71
N SER A 20 24.62 -21.07 -44.08
CA SER A 20 23.17 -21.24 -44.11
C SER A 20 22.43 -20.76 -42.86
N SER A 21 21.52 -19.80 -43.10
CA SER A 21 20.46 -19.27 -42.21
C SER A 21 20.86 -18.49 -40.96
N CYS A 22 20.53 -17.19 -40.99
CA CYS A 22 20.15 -16.31 -39.88
C CYS A 22 20.19 -16.94 -38.48
N LEU A 23 21.17 -16.56 -37.66
CA LEU A 23 21.23 -16.95 -36.25
C LEU A 23 21.45 -15.70 -35.40
N ALA A 24 20.34 -15.01 -35.12
CA ALA A 24 20.22 -14.09 -34.00
C ALA A 24 19.03 -14.52 -33.10
N MET A 25 18.94 -15.82 -32.81
CA MET A 25 18.23 -16.29 -31.62
C MET A 25 19.27 -16.88 -30.69
N GLN A 26 19.47 -16.25 -29.54
CA GLN A 26 20.25 -16.84 -28.48
C GLN A 26 19.41 -18.02 -27.95
N GLU A 27 19.73 -19.23 -28.38
CA GLU A 27 19.27 -20.41 -27.65
C GLU A 27 19.98 -20.38 -26.29
N PHE A 28 19.28 -19.91 -25.26
CA PHE A 28 19.75 -20.03 -23.89
C PHE A 28 19.98 -21.51 -23.59
N THR A 29 21.16 -21.86 -23.06
CA THR A 29 21.33 -23.17 -22.45
C THR A 29 20.29 -23.33 -21.34
N GLU A 30 19.79 -24.55 -21.12
CA GLU A 30 18.78 -24.80 -20.08
C GLU A 30 19.23 -24.31 -18.69
N GLU A 31 20.53 -24.41 -18.41
CA GLU A 31 21.13 -23.92 -17.17
C GLU A 31 21.11 -22.39 -17.08
N ALA A 32 21.48 -21.68 -18.15
CA ALA A 32 21.45 -20.22 -18.19
C ALA A 32 20.01 -19.70 -18.09
N PHE A 33 19.08 -20.32 -18.80
CA PHE A 33 17.66 -20.01 -18.74
C PHE A 33 17.10 -20.21 -17.33
N THR A 34 17.36 -21.36 -16.71
CA THR A 34 16.91 -21.67 -15.35
C THR A 34 17.53 -20.71 -14.32
N THR A 35 18.81 -20.37 -14.47
CA THR A 35 19.49 -19.43 -13.59
C THR A 35 18.89 -18.03 -13.70
N PHE A 36 18.64 -17.56 -14.92
CA PHE A 36 18.05 -16.25 -15.16
C PHE A 36 16.60 -16.15 -14.68
N THR A 37 15.75 -17.12 -15.02
CA THR A 37 14.34 -17.18 -14.58
C THR A 37 14.21 -17.20 -13.06
N LYS A 38 15.09 -17.94 -12.35
CA LYS A 38 15.19 -17.88 -10.89
C LYS A 38 15.61 -16.50 -10.38
N LYS A 39 16.59 -15.86 -11.04
CA LYS A 39 17.08 -14.52 -10.66
C LYS A 39 15.98 -13.46 -10.71
N ILE A 40 15.13 -13.51 -11.74
CA ILE A 40 14.04 -12.55 -11.94
C ILE A 40 12.73 -12.97 -11.24
N GLY A 41 12.67 -14.18 -10.67
CA GLY A 41 11.47 -14.71 -10.02
C GLY A 41 10.29 -14.94 -10.98
N TYR A 42 10.56 -15.20 -12.27
CA TYR A 42 9.53 -15.41 -13.29
C TYR A 42 9.94 -16.51 -14.27
N GLN A 43 9.00 -17.43 -14.54
CA GLN A 43 9.19 -18.56 -15.45
C GLN A 43 8.46 -18.29 -16.77
N PHE A 44 9.23 -18.10 -17.86
CA PHE A 44 8.66 -17.84 -19.18
C PHE A 44 8.00 -19.08 -19.79
N LYS A 45 6.81 -18.92 -20.37
CA LYS A 45 6.16 -19.92 -21.22
C LYS A 45 6.72 -19.83 -22.64
N ASP A 46 6.79 -18.61 -23.18
CA ASP A 46 7.42 -18.31 -24.45
C ASP A 46 8.84 -17.77 -24.25
N ARG A 47 9.84 -18.62 -24.50
CA ARG A 47 11.26 -18.27 -24.38
C ARG A 47 11.70 -17.23 -25.41
N THR A 48 10.98 -17.09 -26.52
CA THR A 48 11.32 -16.10 -27.56
C THR A 48 11.14 -14.67 -27.05
N LEU A 49 10.19 -14.44 -26.14
CA LEU A 49 10.00 -13.15 -25.49
C LEU A 49 11.19 -12.77 -24.62
N LEU A 50 11.74 -13.73 -23.88
CA LEU A 50 12.95 -13.51 -23.10
C LEU A 50 14.16 -13.25 -24.00
N SER A 51 14.34 -14.06 -25.05
CA SER A 51 15.42 -13.85 -26.04
C SER A 51 15.33 -12.46 -26.67
N ASN A 52 14.13 -12.03 -27.06
CA ASN A 52 13.92 -10.69 -27.63
C ASN A 52 14.21 -9.58 -26.61
N ALA A 53 13.79 -9.74 -25.35
CA ALA A 53 14.07 -8.76 -24.29
C ALA A 53 15.56 -8.62 -23.94
N LEU A 54 16.35 -9.67 -24.16
CA LEU A 54 17.79 -9.69 -23.89
C LEU A 54 18.66 -9.42 -25.14
N THR A 55 18.06 -9.22 -26.32
CA THR A 55 18.79 -8.92 -27.57
C THR A 55 18.57 -7.47 -27.99
N HIS A 56 19.42 -6.58 -27.49
CA HIS A 56 19.31 -5.13 -27.71
C HIS A 56 19.29 -4.76 -29.20
N SER A 57 18.62 -3.65 -29.54
CA SER A 57 18.51 -3.10 -30.90
C SER A 57 19.80 -2.77 -31.64
N SER A 58 20.93 -2.76 -30.93
CA SER A 58 22.23 -2.57 -31.57
C SER A 58 22.80 -3.86 -32.16
N VAL A 59 22.24 -5.03 -31.84
CA VAL A 59 22.63 -6.29 -32.49
C VAL A 59 22.14 -6.27 -33.94
N PRO A 60 23.01 -6.54 -34.94
CA PRO A 60 22.62 -6.58 -36.35
C PRO A 60 21.49 -7.59 -36.60
N ARG A 61 20.52 -7.19 -37.42
CA ARG A 61 19.40 -8.01 -37.86
C ARG A 61 19.21 -7.82 -39.37
N LYS A 62 18.46 -8.72 -40.02
CA LYS A 62 18.05 -8.49 -41.41
C LYS A 62 17.08 -7.31 -41.47
N GLU A 63 17.11 -6.53 -42.55
CA GLU A 63 16.19 -5.41 -42.76
C GLU A 63 14.71 -5.82 -42.71
N THR A 64 14.41 -7.09 -43.04
CA THR A 64 13.05 -7.64 -43.02
C THR A 64 12.61 -8.14 -41.64
N GLU A 65 13.50 -8.21 -40.64
CA GLU A 65 13.19 -8.70 -39.31
C GLU A 65 12.68 -7.57 -38.40
N ILE A 66 11.58 -7.86 -37.69
CA ILE A 66 11.00 -6.91 -36.74
C ILE A 66 11.87 -6.87 -35.48
N ASP A 67 12.21 -5.66 -35.02
CA ASP A 67 12.87 -5.46 -33.74
C ASP A 67 11.93 -5.82 -32.56
N GLY A 68 12.07 -7.04 -32.06
CA GLY A 68 11.33 -7.50 -30.89
C GLY A 68 11.69 -6.76 -29.60
N PHE A 69 12.93 -6.31 -29.45
CA PHE A 69 13.41 -5.61 -28.26
C PHE A 69 12.71 -4.26 -28.10
N GLN A 70 12.71 -3.41 -29.14
CA GLN A 70 12.06 -2.10 -29.11
C GLN A 70 10.56 -2.19 -28.83
N ARG A 71 9.90 -3.20 -29.39
CA ARG A 71 8.46 -3.43 -29.15
C ARG A 71 8.19 -3.80 -27.69
N LEU A 72 9.06 -4.61 -27.11
CA LEU A 72 8.97 -5.00 -25.70
C LEU A 72 9.36 -3.85 -24.78
N GLU A 73 10.37 -3.05 -25.11
CA GLU A 73 10.74 -1.81 -24.39
C GLU A 73 9.55 -0.87 -24.31
N TRP A 74 8.90 -0.59 -25.46
CA TRP A 74 7.72 0.25 -25.54
C TRP A 74 6.55 -0.28 -24.69
N LEU A 75 6.26 -1.59 -24.76
CA LEU A 75 5.23 -2.22 -23.93
C LEU A 75 5.58 -2.13 -22.44
N GLY A 76 6.85 -2.36 -22.11
CA GLY A 76 7.39 -2.36 -20.76
C GLY A 76 7.31 -1.01 -20.08
N ASP A 77 7.69 0.07 -20.77
CA ASP A 77 7.57 1.44 -20.27
C ASP A 77 6.11 1.77 -19.92
N SER A 78 5.17 1.50 -20.82
CA SER A 78 3.74 1.72 -20.57
C SER A 78 3.24 0.91 -19.36
N THR A 79 3.66 -0.36 -19.27
CA THR A 79 3.30 -1.26 -18.16
C THR A 79 3.85 -0.75 -16.83
N LEU A 80 5.12 -0.35 -16.79
CA LEU A 80 5.76 0.22 -15.61
C LEU A 80 5.02 1.48 -15.14
N ASN A 81 4.74 2.39 -16.07
CA ASN A 81 3.98 3.61 -15.79
C ASN A 81 2.62 3.30 -15.18
N GLN A 82 1.87 2.37 -15.75
CA GLN A 82 0.54 2.00 -15.26
C GLN A 82 0.62 1.40 -13.85
N VAL A 83 1.51 0.43 -13.62
CA VAL A 83 1.64 -0.26 -12.32
C VAL A 83 2.07 0.71 -11.22
N ILE A 84 3.06 1.58 -11.50
CA ILE A 84 3.52 2.58 -10.53
C ILE A 84 2.42 3.62 -10.27
N THR A 85 1.65 4.01 -11.29
CA THR A 85 0.52 4.92 -11.11
C THR A 85 -0.55 4.30 -10.18
N ASP A 86 -0.95 3.05 -10.42
CA ASP A 86 -1.91 2.32 -9.58
C ASP A 86 -1.38 2.17 -8.13
N TYR A 87 -0.11 1.81 -7.98
CA TYR A 87 0.56 1.70 -6.69
C TYR A 87 0.56 3.03 -5.91
N LEU A 88 0.90 4.15 -6.57
CA LEU A 88 0.94 5.46 -5.93
C LEU A 88 -0.45 5.99 -5.59
N PHE A 89 -1.44 5.72 -6.43
CA PHE A 89 -2.83 6.07 -6.17
C PHE A 89 -3.35 5.38 -4.90
N ASP A 90 -3.03 4.09 -4.72
CA ASP A 90 -3.37 3.35 -3.50
C ASP A 90 -2.53 3.79 -2.28
N LEU A 91 -1.29 4.23 -2.49
CA LEU A 91 -0.37 4.65 -1.41
C LEU A 91 -0.65 6.06 -0.87
N TYR A 92 -1.09 6.99 -1.73
CA TYR A 92 -1.35 8.39 -1.39
C TYR A 92 -2.82 8.75 -1.70
N PRO A 93 -3.80 8.24 -0.94
CA PRO A 93 -5.22 8.45 -1.23
C PRO A 93 -5.68 9.92 -1.10
N GLU A 94 -4.95 10.73 -0.34
CA GLU A 94 -5.19 12.17 -0.18
C GLU A 94 -4.22 13.03 -1.03
N GLY A 95 -3.40 12.38 -1.87
CA GLY A 95 -2.42 13.06 -2.72
C GLY A 95 -3.08 13.71 -3.92
N ASN A 96 -2.76 14.97 -4.18
CA ASN A 96 -3.19 15.65 -5.40
C ASN A 96 -2.39 15.16 -6.62
N GLU A 97 -2.87 15.48 -7.83
CA GLU A 97 -2.24 15.07 -9.09
C GLU A 97 -0.75 15.48 -9.15
N GLY A 98 -0.40 16.69 -8.72
CA GLY A 98 0.98 17.18 -8.74
C GLY A 98 1.94 16.32 -7.90
N LEU A 99 1.52 15.94 -6.67
CA LEU A 99 2.29 15.04 -5.81
C LEU A 99 2.43 13.65 -6.45
N LEU A 100 1.34 13.09 -6.98
CA LEU A 100 1.33 11.77 -7.60
C LEU A 100 2.25 11.74 -8.83
N THR A 101 2.18 12.76 -9.68
CA THR A 101 3.04 12.92 -10.86
C THR A 101 4.51 13.07 -10.46
N GLN A 102 4.82 13.84 -9.42
CA GLN A 102 6.18 13.94 -8.88
C GLN A 102 6.68 12.57 -8.39
N LYS A 103 5.90 11.88 -7.55
CA LYS A 103 6.27 10.57 -6.99
C LYS A 103 6.44 9.51 -8.07
N ARG A 104 5.61 9.54 -9.12
CA ARG A 104 5.75 8.65 -10.26
C ARG A 104 7.06 8.89 -10.98
N LYS A 105 7.38 10.14 -11.35
CA LYS A 105 8.64 10.50 -12.01
C LYS A 105 9.87 10.06 -11.22
N GLU A 106 9.83 10.12 -9.88
CA GLU A 106 10.92 9.65 -9.01
C GLU A 106 11.22 8.14 -9.18
N LEU A 107 10.19 7.32 -9.41
CA LEU A 107 10.27 5.86 -9.49
C LEU A 107 10.47 5.31 -10.91
N ILE A 108 10.07 6.06 -11.94
CA ILE A 108 10.17 5.59 -13.34
C ILE A 108 11.30 6.27 -14.14
N ARG A 109 11.97 7.28 -13.59
CA ARG A 109 13.10 7.92 -14.28
C ARG A 109 14.21 6.91 -14.59
N ASN A 110 14.91 7.10 -15.70
CA ASN A 110 15.94 6.17 -16.21
C ASN A 110 17.00 5.83 -15.15
N SER A 111 17.41 6.80 -14.33
CA SER A 111 18.37 6.57 -13.24
C SER A 111 17.87 5.66 -12.11
N TYR A 112 16.55 5.54 -11.94
CA TYR A 112 15.95 4.61 -10.99
C TYR A 112 15.84 3.22 -11.61
N VAL A 113 15.36 3.13 -12.85
CA VAL A 113 15.29 1.88 -13.62
C VAL A 113 16.69 1.26 -13.74
N LEU A 114 17.72 2.07 -13.99
CA LEU A 114 19.12 1.66 -13.99
C LEU A 114 19.56 1.02 -12.67
N LYS A 115 19.17 1.59 -11.52
CA LYS A 115 19.51 1.01 -10.21
C LYS A 115 18.86 -0.36 -10.02
N VAL A 116 17.64 -0.55 -10.56
CA VAL A 116 16.95 -1.84 -10.52
C VAL A 116 17.67 -2.83 -11.44
N SER A 117 18.04 -2.42 -12.65
CA SER A 117 18.74 -3.27 -13.61
C SER A 117 20.16 -3.66 -13.13
N GLU A 118 20.88 -2.76 -12.48
CA GLU A 118 22.17 -3.01 -11.83
C GLU A 118 22.06 -4.06 -10.71
N LYS A 119 21.01 -3.97 -9.88
CA LYS A 119 20.76 -4.98 -8.82
C LYS A 119 20.45 -6.35 -9.40
N LEU A 120 19.77 -6.41 -10.54
CA LEU A 120 19.55 -7.64 -11.29
C LEU A 120 20.79 -8.10 -12.08
N ASN A 121 21.87 -7.31 -12.08
CA ASN A 121 23.05 -7.50 -12.91
C ASN A 121 22.70 -7.70 -14.40
N LEU A 122 21.64 -7.04 -14.88
CA LEU A 122 20.99 -7.36 -16.16
C LEU A 122 21.92 -7.18 -17.36
N ILE A 123 22.83 -6.20 -17.31
CA ILE A 123 23.78 -5.93 -18.41
C ILE A 123 24.65 -7.14 -18.78
N LYS A 124 24.86 -8.08 -17.85
CA LYS A 124 25.65 -9.30 -18.09
C LYS A 124 24.90 -10.34 -18.91
N ASP A 125 23.58 -10.27 -18.94
CA ASP A 125 22.71 -11.22 -19.66
C ASP A 125 22.22 -10.65 -21.00
N VAL A 126 22.41 -9.35 -21.24
CA VAL A 126 21.97 -8.67 -22.47
C VAL A 126 23.03 -8.80 -23.55
N MET A 127 22.63 -9.27 -24.72
CA MET A 127 23.40 -9.17 -25.95
C MET A 127 23.28 -7.76 -26.52
N TYR A 128 24.41 -7.12 -26.76
CA TYR A 128 24.49 -5.82 -27.40
C TYR A 128 25.78 -5.70 -28.20
N GLN A 129 25.73 -4.92 -29.27
CA GLN A 129 26.92 -4.45 -29.98
C GLN A 129 27.09 -2.95 -29.76
N ILE A 130 28.34 -2.51 -29.60
CA ILE A 130 28.72 -1.12 -29.38
C ILE A 130 30.00 -0.84 -30.16
N ASP A 131 30.12 0.35 -30.74
CA ASP A 131 31.39 0.79 -31.28
C ASP A 131 32.35 1.11 -30.12
N GLN A 132 33.58 0.60 -30.20
CA GLN A 132 34.53 0.68 -29.10
C GLN A 132 35.20 2.06 -28.99
N PRO A 133 35.48 2.54 -27.76
CA PRO A 133 35.02 1.99 -26.48
C PRO A 133 33.62 2.50 -26.12
N ALA A 134 32.77 1.64 -25.52
CA ALA A 134 31.51 2.11 -24.96
C ALA A 134 31.75 3.14 -23.87
N SER A 135 31.08 4.27 -23.98
CA SER A 135 30.89 5.13 -22.81
C SER A 135 30.06 4.39 -21.74
N GLN A 136 30.38 4.60 -20.46
CA GLN A 136 29.56 4.13 -19.34
C GLN A 136 28.09 4.57 -19.50
N LYS A 137 27.88 5.76 -20.06
CA LYS A 137 26.55 6.30 -20.36
C LYS A 137 25.79 5.42 -21.35
N GLY A 138 26.46 4.88 -22.37
CA GLY A 138 25.89 3.95 -23.34
C GLY A 138 25.48 2.63 -22.70
N LEU A 139 26.36 2.04 -21.88
CA LEU A 139 26.06 0.79 -21.14
C LEU A 139 24.89 0.98 -20.17
N ASN A 140 24.85 2.12 -19.47
CA ASN A 140 23.74 2.46 -18.59
C ASN A 140 22.42 2.54 -19.37
N LYS A 141 22.45 3.11 -20.59
CA LYS A 141 21.28 3.17 -21.47
C LYS A 141 20.75 1.79 -21.81
N ILE A 142 21.63 0.92 -22.33
CA ILE A 142 21.28 -0.47 -22.66
C ILE A 142 20.71 -1.20 -21.44
N SER A 143 21.29 -0.99 -20.26
CA SER A 143 20.88 -1.65 -19.02
C SER A 143 19.46 -1.27 -18.58
N TYR A 144 19.10 0.02 -18.60
CA TYR A 144 17.74 0.42 -18.19
C TYR A 144 16.69 0.08 -19.26
N THR A 145 17.00 0.20 -20.56
CA THR A 145 16.06 -0.17 -21.63
C THR A 145 15.82 -1.67 -21.67
N ALA A 146 16.83 -2.49 -21.38
CA ALA A 146 16.66 -3.94 -21.23
C ALA A 146 15.75 -4.30 -20.04
N CYS A 147 15.79 -3.51 -18.96
CA CYS A 147 14.87 -3.72 -17.84
C CYS A 147 13.42 -3.42 -18.25
N GLU A 148 13.19 -2.38 -19.05
CA GLU A 148 11.87 -2.09 -19.62
C GLU A 148 11.43 -3.20 -20.58
N ALA A 149 12.29 -3.64 -21.50
CA ALA A 149 12.00 -4.76 -22.40
C ALA A 149 11.66 -6.05 -21.64
N LEU A 150 12.37 -6.34 -20.53
CA LEU A 150 12.06 -7.48 -19.67
C LEU A 150 10.67 -7.36 -19.03
N ILE A 151 10.29 -6.18 -18.53
CA ILE A 151 8.94 -5.92 -18.02
C ILE A 151 7.89 -6.17 -19.11
N GLY A 152 8.15 -5.69 -20.33
CA GLY A 152 7.29 -5.91 -21.48
C GLY A 152 7.13 -7.39 -21.82
N ALA A 153 8.22 -8.16 -21.77
CA ALA A 153 8.22 -9.60 -22.02
C ALA A 153 7.40 -10.36 -20.96
N ILE A 154 7.59 -10.04 -19.68
CA ILE A 154 6.82 -10.63 -18.57
C ILE A 154 5.33 -10.30 -18.72
N ASN A 155 4.99 -9.05 -19.06
CA ASN A 155 3.60 -8.66 -19.28
C ASN A 155 2.99 -9.40 -20.47
N ARG A 156 3.74 -9.58 -21.55
CA ARG A 156 3.26 -10.28 -22.74
C ARG A 156 3.04 -11.78 -22.51
N ASP A 157 3.90 -12.41 -21.71
CA ASP A 157 3.87 -13.84 -21.43
C ASP A 157 2.89 -14.22 -20.29
N GLY A 158 2.91 -13.45 -19.21
CA GLY A 158 2.21 -13.72 -17.96
C GLY A 158 1.01 -12.82 -17.70
N GLY A 159 0.86 -11.73 -18.44
CA GLY A 159 -0.18 -10.72 -18.22
C GLY A 159 0.20 -9.67 -17.18
N SER A 160 -0.73 -8.74 -16.95
CA SER A 160 -0.50 -7.54 -16.13
C SER A 160 -0.19 -7.85 -14.66
N ASP A 161 -0.77 -8.93 -14.12
CA ASP A 161 -0.58 -9.29 -12.71
C ASP A 161 0.86 -9.80 -12.47
N CYS A 162 1.41 -10.65 -13.36
CA CYS A 162 2.79 -11.10 -13.26
C CYS A 162 3.79 -9.93 -13.41
N ALA A 163 3.53 -9.02 -14.35
CA ALA A 163 4.35 -7.82 -14.50
C ALA A 163 4.28 -6.92 -13.26
N LYS A 164 3.08 -6.77 -12.67
CA LYS A 164 2.88 -6.03 -11.42
C LYS A 164 3.68 -6.65 -10.26
N ASP A 165 3.65 -7.97 -10.10
CA ASP A 165 4.40 -8.65 -9.05
C ASP A 165 5.90 -8.45 -9.21
N PHE A 166 6.43 -8.58 -10.43
CA PHE A 166 7.83 -8.29 -10.74
C PHE A 166 8.19 -6.83 -10.40
N ILE A 167 7.40 -5.87 -10.89
CA ILE A 167 7.65 -4.44 -10.67
C ILE A 167 7.59 -4.11 -9.18
N LEU A 168 6.57 -4.55 -8.43
CA LEU A 168 6.47 -4.23 -7.01
C LEU A 168 7.62 -4.87 -6.21
N THR A 169 8.00 -6.09 -6.55
CA THR A 169 9.11 -6.81 -5.90
C THR A 169 10.43 -6.08 -6.12
N HIS A 170 10.74 -5.67 -7.35
CA HIS A 170 12.06 -5.13 -7.70
C HIS A 170 12.14 -3.60 -7.67
N PHE A 171 11.05 -2.86 -7.86
CA PHE A 171 11.08 -1.40 -7.80
C PHE A 171 10.80 -0.92 -6.39
N ILE A 172 9.78 -1.44 -5.69
CA ILE A 172 9.36 -0.87 -4.40
C ILE A 172 10.25 -1.34 -3.25
N SER A 173 10.67 -2.62 -3.23
CA SER A 173 11.67 -3.10 -2.25
C SER A 173 13.01 -2.35 -2.37
N ASN A 174 13.27 -1.75 -3.53
CA ASN A 174 14.48 -0.98 -3.83
C ASN A 174 14.29 0.53 -3.74
N ALA A 175 13.10 1.01 -3.40
CA ALA A 175 12.88 2.43 -3.17
C ALA A 175 13.79 2.92 -2.05
N PRO A 176 14.41 4.10 -2.19
CA PRO A 176 15.14 4.69 -1.08
C PRO A 176 14.19 4.73 0.11
N LYS A 177 14.60 4.11 1.23
CA LYS A 177 13.90 4.24 2.51
C LYS A 177 13.73 5.74 2.72
N GLN A 178 12.50 6.25 2.60
CA GLN A 178 12.26 7.65 2.86
C GLN A 178 12.73 7.89 4.30
N SER A 179 13.60 8.89 4.48
CA SER A 179 13.89 9.41 5.80
C SER A 179 12.59 9.99 6.33
N ASN A 180 11.85 9.17 7.05
CA ASN A 180 10.82 9.65 7.94
C ASN A 180 11.55 10.51 8.98
N ASN A 181 11.59 11.83 8.77
CA ASN A 181 11.66 12.79 9.86
C ASN A 181 10.33 12.77 10.63
N ILE A 182 9.96 11.59 11.09
CA ILE A 182 8.92 11.32 12.07
C ILE A 182 9.64 10.46 13.11
N LYS A 183 9.93 11.08 14.26
CA LYS A 183 10.56 10.49 15.43
C LYS A 183 10.05 9.06 15.67
N THR A 184 10.89 8.07 15.34
CA THR A 184 10.65 6.66 15.65
C THR A 184 10.94 6.42 17.13
N LYS A 185 9.91 6.08 17.91
CA LYS A 185 10.09 5.25 19.10
C LYS A 185 9.90 3.78 18.71
N LYS A 186 10.79 2.98 19.28
CA LYS A 186 11.21 1.61 18.96
C LYS A 186 10.14 0.53 19.06
N ASN A 187 10.43 -0.54 18.29
CA ASN A 187 10.22 -1.98 18.50
C ASN A 187 8.80 -2.50 18.74
N ILE A 188 8.44 -3.55 17.99
CA ILE A 188 8.24 -4.91 18.53
C ILE A 188 8.41 -5.90 17.36
N GLN A 189 9.31 -6.85 17.56
CA GLN A 189 9.41 -8.13 16.87
C GLN A 189 8.53 -9.10 17.67
N ILE A 190 7.68 -9.92 17.04
CA ILE A 190 7.18 -11.22 17.55
C ILE A 190 6.42 -11.95 16.42
N THR A 191 6.42 -13.25 16.61
CA THR A 191 6.36 -14.45 15.77
C THR A 191 5.03 -14.86 15.15
N SER A 192 5.17 -15.84 14.25
CA SER A 192 4.25 -16.90 13.83
C SER A 192 3.13 -17.29 14.81
N ASP A 193 2.02 -17.67 14.19
CA ASP A 193 0.93 -18.55 14.65
C ASP A 193 -0.14 -18.07 15.63
N GLN A 194 -1.35 -18.58 15.33
CA GLN A 194 -2.62 -18.57 16.05
C GLN A 194 -3.59 -17.41 15.69
N GLN A 195 -4.73 -17.81 15.12
CA GLN A 195 -5.94 -17.02 14.86
C GLN A 195 -6.45 -16.33 16.14
N PRO A 196 -7.23 -15.24 16.01
CA PRO A 196 -8.28 -15.02 16.99
C PRO A 196 -9.65 -14.70 16.35
N THR A 197 -10.61 -15.56 16.68
CA THR A 197 -12.03 -15.25 16.82
C THR A 197 -12.20 -14.11 17.82
N ILE A 198 -12.91 -13.03 17.48
CA ILE A 198 -13.32 -12.00 18.45
C ILE A 198 -14.80 -11.67 18.28
N HIS A 199 -15.59 -12.13 19.24
CA HIS A 199 -16.90 -11.55 19.56
C HIS A 199 -16.68 -10.16 20.17
N THR A 200 -17.31 -9.12 19.61
CA THR A 200 -17.16 -7.74 20.07
C THR A 200 -18.32 -7.37 20.99
N THR A 201 -18.07 -7.29 22.30
CA THR A 201 -18.89 -6.51 23.24
C THR A 201 -18.27 -5.13 23.43
N ALA A 202 -19.08 -4.11 23.16
CA ALA A 202 -19.01 -2.72 23.66
C ALA A 202 -17.63 -2.14 24.04
N ASN A 203 -17.02 -1.38 23.13
CA ASN A 203 -16.42 -0.09 23.49
C ASN A 203 -16.21 0.81 22.27
N THR A 204 -16.48 2.10 22.48
CA THR A 204 -16.79 3.15 21.49
C THR A 204 -15.59 3.87 20.88
N ASP A 205 -14.48 3.18 20.69
CA ASP A 205 -13.39 3.66 19.84
C ASP A 205 -13.26 2.69 18.67
N LEU A 206 -13.40 3.19 17.43
CA LEU A 206 -13.05 2.41 16.26
C LEU A 206 -11.63 1.87 16.48
N PRO A 207 -11.42 0.55 16.60
CA PRO A 207 -10.10 -0.01 16.95
C PRO A 207 -9.07 0.17 15.82
N PHE A 208 -9.39 0.93 14.78
CA PHE A 208 -8.62 1.11 13.56
C PHE A 208 -8.55 2.59 13.18
N LYS A 209 -7.34 3.08 12.88
CA LYS A 209 -7.08 4.48 12.50
C LYS A 209 -7.21 4.69 10.99
N THR A 210 -7.17 3.62 10.20
CA THR A 210 -7.16 3.69 8.73
C THR A 210 -8.06 2.64 8.08
N LEU A 211 -8.54 2.94 6.87
CA LEU A 211 -9.27 2.00 6.02
C LEU A 211 -8.42 0.75 5.69
N LYS A 212 -7.09 0.88 5.69
CA LYS A 212 -6.15 -0.22 5.43
C LYS A 212 -6.13 -1.25 6.57
N GLU A 213 -6.17 -0.80 7.82
CA GLU A 213 -6.26 -1.67 9.00
C GLU A 213 -7.62 -2.36 9.03
N PHE A 214 -8.69 -1.60 8.81
CA PHE A 214 -10.05 -2.12 8.76
C PHE A 214 -10.23 -3.26 7.74
N ARG A 215 -9.68 -3.10 6.52
CA ARG A 215 -9.77 -4.12 5.46
C ARG A 215 -9.19 -5.48 5.85
N LYS A 216 -8.12 -5.51 6.66
CA LYS A 216 -7.43 -6.74 7.09
C LYS A 216 -8.19 -7.53 8.13
N LEU A 217 -9.04 -6.84 8.91
CA LEU A 217 -9.79 -7.41 10.01
C LEU A 217 -11.19 -7.89 9.58
N CYS A 218 -11.62 -7.51 8.37
CA CYS A 218 -12.92 -7.88 7.85
C CYS A 218 -12.92 -9.31 7.30
N GLU A 219 -13.94 -10.08 7.65
CA GLU A 219 -14.27 -11.32 6.96
C GLU A 219 -15.19 -11.04 5.77
N TYR A 220 -14.91 -11.70 4.64
CA TYR A 220 -15.62 -11.46 3.38
C TYR A 220 -16.29 -12.74 2.88
N LYS A 221 -17.55 -12.62 2.46
CA LYS A 221 -18.27 -13.68 1.77
C LYS A 221 -18.60 -13.26 0.34
N ILE A 222 -18.28 -14.10 -0.64
CA ILE A 222 -18.67 -13.87 -2.03
C ILE A 222 -20.10 -14.38 -2.22
N ILE A 223 -20.98 -13.52 -2.74
CA ILE A 223 -22.39 -13.79 -2.99
C ILE A 223 -22.61 -14.18 -4.46
N THR A 224 -22.07 -13.40 -5.40
CA THR A 224 -22.19 -13.69 -6.84
C THR A 224 -20.82 -13.90 -7.47
N PRO A 225 -20.68 -14.90 -8.38
CA PRO A 225 -19.45 -15.13 -9.14
C PRO A 225 -19.38 -14.24 -10.41
N ALA A 226 -18.45 -14.54 -11.32
CA ALA A 226 -18.28 -13.87 -12.61
C ALA A 226 -19.59 -13.78 -13.42
N PRO A 227 -19.76 -12.77 -14.29
CA PRO A 227 -18.80 -11.72 -14.67
C PRO A 227 -18.79 -10.50 -13.72
N SER A 228 -19.65 -10.49 -12.70
CA SER A 228 -19.76 -9.38 -11.75
C SER A 228 -19.83 -9.89 -10.32
N TYR A 229 -18.69 -9.84 -9.65
CA TYR A 229 -18.54 -10.36 -8.30
C TYR A 229 -19.16 -9.43 -7.27
N THR A 230 -19.97 -9.98 -6.38
CA THR A 230 -20.50 -9.26 -5.22
C THR A 230 -19.90 -9.85 -3.95
N SER A 231 -19.16 -9.04 -3.20
CA SER A 231 -18.61 -9.40 -1.90
C SER A 231 -19.42 -8.75 -0.80
N MET A 232 -19.63 -9.46 0.30
CA MET A 232 -20.29 -8.98 1.51
C MET A 232 -19.31 -8.96 2.68
N VAL A 233 -19.40 -7.95 3.53
CA VAL A 233 -18.71 -7.84 4.82
C VAL A 233 -19.73 -7.55 5.90
N ARG A 234 -19.59 -8.18 7.07
CA ARG A 234 -20.43 -7.96 8.25
C ARG A 234 -19.65 -7.20 9.29
N VAL A 235 -20.25 -6.16 9.87
CA VAL A 235 -19.64 -5.36 10.94
C VAL A 235 -20.69 -5.08 12.00
N GLY A 236 -20.56 -5.73 13.15
CA GLY A 236 -21.62 -5.78 14.15
C GLY A 236 -22.89 -6.41 13.55
N GLU A 237 -24.04 -5.74 13.72
CA GLU A 237 -25.32 -6.19 13.19
C GLU A 237 -25.55 -5.81 11.72
N LYS A 238 -24.74 -4.90 11.17
CA LYS A 238 -24.90 -4.40 9.81
C LYS A 238 -24.12 -5.22 8.79
N THR A 239 -24.67 -5.36 7.59
CA THR A 239 -24.04 -5.99 6.43
C THR A 239 -23.86 -4.99 5.30
N TYR A 240 -22.70 -5.05 4.64
CA TYR A 240 -22.36 -4.17 3.52
C TYR A 240 -21.91 -5.01 2.33
N THR A 241 -22.24 -4.57 1.12
CA THR A 241 -21.92 -5.29 -0.11
C THR A 241 -21.17 -4.40 -1.09
N GLY A 242 -20.30 -5.00 -1.90
CA GLY A 242 -19.58 -4.34 -2.97
C GLY A 242 -19.56 -5.20 -4.23
N LYS A 243 -20.03 -4.63 -5.34
CA LYS A 243 -20.08 -5.28 -6.65
C LYS A 243 -18.97 -4.75 -7.55
N ALA A 244 -18.20 -5.63 -8.19
CA ALA A 244 -17.13 -5.24 -9.10
C ALA A 244 -16.73 -6.38 -10.08
N PRO A 245 -15.98 -6.06 -11.16
CA PRO A 245 -15.49 -7.06 -12.12
C PRO A 245 -14.47 -8.06 -11.55
N SER A 246 -13.87 -7.79 -10.39
CA SER A 246 -12.91 -8.70 -9.74
C SER A 246 -13.25 -8.92 -8.27
N ILE A 247 -12.94 -10.11 -7.77
CA ILE A 247 -13.14 -10.49 -6.36
C ILE A 247 -12.47 -9.47 -5.42
N GLN A 248 -11.24 -9.06 -5.74
CA GLN A 248 -10.48 -8.13 -4.91
C GLN A 248 -11.10 -6.72 -4.91
N ARG A 249 -11.62 -6.27 -6.06
CA ARG A 249 -12.30 -4.97 -6.15
C ARG A 249 -13.67 -5.00 -5.45
N ALA A 250 -14.39 -6.11 -5.53
CA ALA A 250 -15.67 -6.32 -4.85
C ALA A 250 -15.50 -6.23 -3.32
N LYS A 251 -14.47 -6.90 -2.77
CA LYS A 251 -14.09 -6.83 -1.34
C LYS A 251 -13.74 -5.39 -0.92
N ARG A 252 -12.94 -4.68 -1.72
CA ARG A 252 -12.56 -3.28 -1.44
C ARG A 252 -13.76 -2.35 -1.36
N VAL A 253 -14.71 -2.50 -2.29
CA VAL A 253 -15.94 -1.70 -2.31
C VAL A 253 -16.76 -1.97 -1.05
N ALA A 254 -17.00 -3.24 -0.71
CA ALA A 254 -17.76 -3.62 0.48
C ALA A 254 -17.15 -3.04 1.77
N ALA A 255 -15.82 -3.17 1.94
CA ALA A 255 -15.10 -2.64 3.09
C ALA A 255 -15.09 -1.10 3.14
N LYS A 256 -14.98 -0.43 1.99
CA LYS A 256 -15.01 1.04 1.91
C LYS A 256 -16.37 1.57 2.37
N THR A 257 -17.46 0.98 1.89
CA THR A 257 -18.83 1.37 2.27
C THR A 257 -19.06 1.19 3.77
N ALA A 258 -18.63 0.05 4.32
CA ALA A 258 -18.71 -0.21 5.75
C ALA A 258 -17.93 0.81 6.60
N TYR A 259 -16.69 1.12 6.19
CA TYR A 259 -15.83 2.06 6.90
C TYR A 259 -16.38 3.49 6.88
N GLU A 260 -16.94 3.94 5.76
CA GLU A 260 -17.53 5.27 5.64
C GLU A 260 -18.78 5.44 6.51
N ASP A 261 -19.64 4.42 6.59
CA ASP A 261 -20.82 4.44 7.48
C ASP A 261 -20.40 4.53 8.96
N LEU A 262 -19.38 3.78 9.35
CA LEU A 262 -18.81 3.82 10.69
C LEU A 262 -18.17 5.18 11.02
N LYS A 263 -17.46 5.78 10.05
CA LYS A 263 -16.87 7.11 10.21
C LYS A 263 -17.94 8.19 10.36
N LYS A 264 -19.01 8.14 9.56
CA LYS A 264 -20.16 9.06 9.68
C LYS A 264 -20.84 8.95 11.03
N THR A 265 -21.08 7.73 11.51
CA THR A 265 -21.69 7.47 12.82
C THR A 265 -20.81 8.01 13.97
N THR A 266 -19.49 7.88 13.86
CA THR A 266 -18.54 8.35 14.87
C THR A 266 -18.38 9.86 14.87
N VAL A 267 -18.37 10.50 13.69
CA VAL A 267 -18.35 11.96 13.55
C VAL A 267 -19.67 12.58 14.02
N GLY A 268 -20.81 11.94 13.75
CA GLY A 268 -22.12 12.35 14.29
C GLY A 268 -22.16 12.33 15.81
N LYS A 269 -21.64 11.27 16.45
CA LYS A 269 -21.49 11.19 17.91
C LYS A 269 -20.51 12.23 18.47
N LYS A 270 -19.34 12.44 17.83
CA LYS A 270 -18.39 13.48 18.23
C LYS A 270 -18.96 14.89 18.11
N ASN A 271 -19.69 15.19 17.04
CA ASN A 271 -20.31 16.49 16.86
C ASN A 271 -21.45 16.71 17.84
N ALA A 272 -22.23 15.67 18.18
CA ALA A 272 -23.24 15.74 19.25
C ALA A 272 -22.59 16.03 20.61
N ILE A 273 -21.50 15.33 20.95
CA ILE A 273 -20.71 15.58 22.18
C ILE A 273 -20.11 17.00 22.17
N LEU A 274 -19.52 17.45 21.07
CA LEU A 274 -18.95 18.80 20.96
C LEU A 274 -20.01 19.90 21.03
N THR A 275 -21.22 19.61 20.54
CA THR A 275 -22.37 20.52 20.63
C THR A 275 -22.90 20.58 22.06
N LEU A 276 -22.93 19.45 22.78
CA LEU A 276 -23.24 19.39 24.21
C LEU A 276 -22.17 20.09 25.07
N GLU A 277 -20.88 19.93 24.75
CA GLU A 277 -19.77 20.62 25.41
C GLU A 277 -19.77 22.13 25.16
N LYS A 278 -20.14 22.57 23.94
CA LYS A 278 -20.30 24.00 23.62
C LYS A 278 -21.59 24.60 24.19
N ALA A 279 -22.62 23.78 24.41
CA ALA A 279 -23.84 24.16 25.10
C ALA A 279 -23.68 24.23 26.63
N PHE A 280 -22.53 23.84 27.18
CA PHE A 280 -22.14 24.11 28.57
C PHE A 280 -21.48 25.50 28.66
N PRO A 281 -22.13 26.51 29.24
CA PRO A 281 -21.54 27.82 29.46
C PRO A 281 -20.49 27.75 30.57
N LYS A 282 -19.38 28.42 30.33
CA LYS A 282 -18.34 28.72 31.32
C LYS A 282 -18.93 29.49 32.51
N LYS A 283 -19.12 28.79 33.63
CA LYS A 283 -18.70 29.13 35.01
C LYS A 283 -19.52 28.28 36.00
N VAL A 284 -19.01 27.10 36.33
CA VAL A 284 -19.45 26.39 37.55
C VAL A 284 -18.93 27.20 38.73
N SER A 285 -19.83 27.64 39.62
CA SER A 285 -19.44 28.30 40.87
C SER A 285 -19.06 27.23 41.90
N TYR A 286 -17.95 27.46 42.61
CA TYR A 286 -17.50 26.56 43.66
C TYR A 286 -17.46 27.31 44.98
N SER A 287 -18.13 26.77 45.99
CA SER A 287 -18.09 27.29 47.35
C SER A 287 -17.43 26.26 48.25
N PRO A 288 -16.33 26.60 48.95
CA PRO A 288 -15.78 25.72 49.96
C PRO A 288 -16.75 25.65 51.15
N ILE A 289 -17.11 24.44 51.56
CA ILE A 289 -17.86 24.22 52.79
C ILE A 289 -16.80 24.01 53.88
N THR A 290 -16.64 24.99 54.76
CA THR A 290 -15.58 25.01 55.77
C THR A 290 -15.63 23.78 56.68
N CYS A 291 -14.50 23.09 56.83
CA CYS A 291 -14.21 22.29 58.03
C CYS A 291 -12.73 22.47 58.39
N SER A 292 -12.46 23.30 59.40
CA SER A 292 -11.12 23.67 59.86
C SER A 292 -10.34 22.55 60.57
N GLN A 293 -10.80 21.28 60.54
CA GLN A 293 -10.14 20.18 61.25
C GLN A 293 -10.20 18.79 60.56
N SER A 294 -10.49 18.70 59.25
CA SER A 294 -10.47 17.40 58.54
C SER A 294 -9.43 17.34 57.41
N LYS A 295 -8.86 16.15 57.15
CA LYS A 295 -7.87 15.90 56.07
C LYS A 295 -8.48 15.89 54.66
N GLU A 296 -9.78 16.14 54.54
CA GLU A 296 -10.53 16.09 53.29
C GLU A 296 -11.17 17.45 52.99
N ALA A 297 -11.14 17.88 51.73
CA ALA A 297 -11.78 19.09 51.26
C ALA A 297 -13.17 18.75 50.73
N GLU A 298 -14.20 19.41 51.26
CA GLU A 298 -15.58 19.31 50.78
C GLU A 298 -15.94 20.54 49.94
N ILE A 299 -16.47 20.31 48.75
CA ILE A 299 -16.74 21.38 47.78
C ILE A 299 -18.13 21.20 47.20
N GLU A 300 -18.90 22.28 47.27
CA GLU A 300 -20.16 22.42 46.57
C GLU A 300 -19.93 23.04 45.18
N ALA A 301 -20.53 22.44 44.16
CA ALA A 301 -20.64 23.00 42.83
C ALA A 301 -22.11 23.23 42.48
N SER A 302 -22.43 24.42 41.97
CA SER A 302 -23.76 24.73 41.46
C SER A 302 -23.74 25.05 39.98
N TYR A 303 -24.76 24.58 39.27
CA TYR A 303 -25.02 24.93 37.87
C TYR A 303 -26.52 24.85 37.57
N ASN A 304 -27.09 25.94 37.04
CA ASN A 304 -28.52 26.06 36.69
C ASN A 304 -29.48 25.58 37.79
N GLY A 305 -29.24 25.98 39.03
CA GLY A 305 -30.10 25.62 40.18
C GLY A 305 -29.90 24.20 40.72
N ILE A 306 -29.05 23.38 40.10
CA ILE A 306 -28.63 22.08 40.62
C ILE A 306 -27.36 22.28 41.43
N THR A 307 -27.39 21.89 42.70
CA THR A 307 -26.22 21.87 43.59
C THR A 307 -25.81 20.42 43.88
N MET A 308 -24.51 20.17 43.88
CA MET A 308 -23.93 18.90 44.33
C MET A 308 -22.70 19.15 45.18
N THR A 309 -22.48 18.30 46.18
CA THR A 309 -21.33 18.37 47.08
C THR A 309 -20.49 17.11 46.95
N GLU A 310 -19.17 17.24 46.97
CA GLU A 310 -18.27 16.09 47.08
C GLU A 310 -17.07 16.37 47.98
N LYS A 311 -16.61 15.30 48.63
CA LYS A 311 -15.38 15.27 49.42
C LYS A 311 -14.24 14.69 48.59
N GLY A 312 -13.04 15.20 48.82
CA GLY A 312 -11.82 14.66 48.22
C GLY A 312 -10.61 14.92 49.08
N ALA A 313 -9.56 14.12 48.91
CA ALA A 313 -8.30 14.27 49.67
C ALA A 313 -7.60 15.64 49.42
N SER A 314 -8.03 16.39 48.40
CA SER A 314 -7.63 17.77 48.17
C SER A 314 -8.75 18.58 47.51
N SER A 315 -8.69 19.91 47.62
CA SER A 315 -9.64 20.83 46.96
C SER A 315 -9.69 20.63 45.44
N LYS A 316 -8.56 20.30 44.81
CA LYS A 316 -8.51 20.02 43.37
C LYS A 316 -9.23 18.72 43.00
N GLN A 317 -9.09 17.69 43.84
CA GLN A 317 -9.75 16.41 43.64
C GLN A 317 -11.26 16.52 43.86
N ALA A 318 -11.69 17.20 44.94
CA ALA A 318 -13.08 17.47 45.22
C ALA A 318 -13.76 18.28 44.08
N LYS A 319 -13.10 19.33 43.56
CA LYS A 319 -13.60 20.08 42.37
C LYS A 319 -13.76 19.20 41.13
N THR A 320 -12.80 18.30 40.90
CA THR A 320 -12.84 17.44 39.71
C THR A 320 -13.99 16.44 39.81
N GLU A 321 -14.18 15.85 40.98
CA GLU A 321 -15.20 14.81 41.18
C GLU A 321 -16.62 15.38 41.22
N VAL A 322 -16.81 16.50 41.91
CA VAL A 322 -18.11 17.19 41.93
C VAL A 322 -18.51 17.65 40.52
N SER A 323 -17.56 18.10 39.69
CA SER A 323 -17.84 18.53 38.32
C SER A 323 -18.26 17.38 37.41
N LYS A 324 -17.64 16.19 37.57
CA LYS A 324 -18.03 14.99 36.82
C LYS A 324 -19.44 14.54 37.18
N LYS A 325 -19.76 14.49 38.48
CA LYS A 325 -21.10 14.10 38.95
C LYS A 325 -22.17 15.09 38.51
N LEU A 326 -21.88 16.39 38.58
CA LEU A 326 -22.76 17.45 38.08
C LEU A 326 -23.01 17.30 36.57
N PHE A 327 -21.97 16.97 35.80
CA PHE A 327 -22.08 16.74 34.36
C PHE A 327 -22.96 15.53 34.01
N GLU A 328 -22.74 14.37 34.64
CA GLU A 328 -23.57 13.18 34.40
C GLU A 328 -25.03 13.41 34.83
N CYS A 329 -25.25 14.15 35.92
CA CYS A 329 -26.59 14.54 36.36
C CYS A 329 -27.31 15.39 35.30
N VAL A 330 -26.68 16.46 34.82
CA VAL A 330 -27.23 17.34 33.78
C VAL A 330 -27.49 16.59 32.47
N LYS A 331 -26.56 15.71 32.08
CA LYS A 331 -26.71 14.85 30.90
C LYS A 331 -27.95 13.94 31.02
N SER A 332 -28.14 13.30 32.17
CA SER A 332 -29.30 12.43 32.41
C SER A 332 -30.64 13.19 32.40
N LEU A 333 -30.64 14.44 32.86
CA LEU A 333 -31.83 15.30 32.85
C LEU A 333 -32.16 15.80 31.44
N SER A 334 -31.14 16.11 30.62
CA SER A 334 -31.32 16.45 29.20
C SER A 334 -31.84 15.28 28.39
N GLU A 335 -31.36 14.06 28.65
CA GLU A 335 -31.84 12.85 27.99
C GLU A 335 -33.29 12.51 28.37
N LYS A 336 -33.71 12.81 29.61
CA LYS A 336 -35.11 12.68 30.06
C LYS A 336 -36.01 13.81 29.53
N GLY A 337 -35.50 15.02 29.34
CA GLY A 337 -36.24 16.16 28.79
C GLY A 337 -36.59 16.02 27.30
N SER A 338 -35.79 15.27 26.54
CA SER A 338 -36.05 15.00 25.12
C SER A 338 -37.15 13.95 24.87
N VAL A 339 -37.68 13.31 25.91
CA VAL A 339 -38.74 12.29 25.80
C VAL A 339 -40.15 12.88 25.98
N ARG A 340 -40.29 14.19 26.24
CA ARG A 340 -41.61 14.81 26.55
C ARG A 340 -42.16 15.81 25.54
N SER A 341 -41.62 15.89 24.32
CA SER A 341 -42.14 16.79 23.28
C SER A 341 -42.76 16.05 22.08
N ASN A 342 -43.42 14.91 22.32
CA ASN A 342 -44.31 14.25 21.36
C ASN A 342 -45.56 13.79 22.11
N GLU A 343 -46.37 14.74 22.59
CA GLU A 343 -47.79 14.55 22.92
C GLU A 343 -48.32 15.91 23.42
N THR A 344 -48.75 16.76 22.49
CA THR A 344 -50.08 17.40 22.42
C THR A 344 -50.09 18.46 21.32
#